data_AF-A0A1H4QLI4-F1
#
_entry.id   AF-A0A1H4QLI4-F1
#
_cell.length_a   1.000
_cell.length_b   1.000
_cell.length_c   1.000
_cell.angle_alpha   90.00
_cell.angle_beta   90.00
_cell.angle_gamma   90.00
#
_symmetry.space_group_name_H-M   'P 1'
#
loop_
_entity.id
_entity.type
_entity.pdbx_description
1 polymer ?
#
loop_
_entity_poly.entity_id
_entity_poly.type
_entity_poly.pdbx_seq_one_letter_code
_entity_poly.pdbx_strand_id
1 'polypeptide(L)'
;MRHLTDDIVLSVKDAVRNLRYAIRSEAESSRASAFGDAGAKPAFDRMMPRGRRRSHMARFVDSVFTEVESGALALVSPARDIGHSIVFPRPVSAYFRPGDAARDEAAERLFARTHYHAVKALLRSFGLNNMLIFEHAIGRARDAVLTRQADLVASVCERPMLAGEAERVRLCAALACGLVAARPIKEIDLSMADAALPRGLLASPNAYCFAVIGLSTAIASTHEQAELPAGSEILESANAVVDVRFERFATALEAEDPVAALTVEFAEVLPFLP
;
A
#
# COMPACT_ATOMS: atom_id res chain seq x y z
N MET A 1 6.23 33.22 -8.32
CA MET A 1 6.93 31.91 -8.34
C MET A 1 8.23 31.84 -7.52
N ARG A 2 8.74 32.93 -6.89
CA ARG A 2 9.92 32.84 -5.99
C ARG A 2 9.61 32.41 -4.54
N HIS A 3 8.40 32.67 -4.05
CA HIS A 3 8.01 32.39 -2.67
C HIS A 3 7.87 30.89 -2.33
N LEU A 4 7.52 30.04 -3.30
CA LEU A 4 7.31 28.59 -3.08
C LEU A 4 8.64 27.80 -2.94
N THR A 5 9.71 28.25 -3.59
CA THR A 5 11.05 27.68 -3.40
C THR A 5 11.62 28.09 -2.04
N ASP A 6 11.30 29.29 -1.57
CA ASP A 6 11.75 29.80 -0.28
C ASP A 6 11.12 29.02 0.89
N ASP A 7 9.84 28.63 0.80
CA ASP A 7 9.15 27.86 1.83
C ASP A 7 9.72 26.43 1.99
N ILE A 8 10.11 25.79 0.89
CA ILE A 8 10.77 24.47 0.91
C ILE A 8 12.18 24.58 1.51
N VAL A 9 12.92 25.62 1.13
CA VAL A 9 14.25 25.88 1.67
C VAL A 9 14.17 26.24 3.15
N LEU A 10 13.13 26.96 3.58
CA LEU A 10 12.84 27.26 5.00
C LEU A 10 12.52 25.98 5.77
N SER A 11 11.65 25.12 5.26
CA SER A 11 11.31 23.83 5.89
C SER A 11 12.54 22.93 6.07
N VAL A 12 13.37 22.79 5.02
CA VAL A 12 14.62 22.01 5.09
C VAL A 12 15.62 22.67 6.05
N LYS A 13 15.73 24.00 6.05
CA LYS A 13 16.60 24.73 6.99
C LYS A 13 16.14 24.55 8.43
N ASP A 14 14.84 24.61 8.70
CA ASP A 14 14.28 24.46 10.03
C ASP A 14 14.44 23.02 10.53
N ALA A 15 14.25 22.03 9.66
CA ALA A 15 14.56 20.63 9.98
C ALA A 15 16.03 20.43 10.36
N VAL A 16 16.97 21.00 9.58
CA VAL A 16 18.42 20.94 9.87
C VAL A 16 18.78 21.71 11.14
N ARG A 17 18.11 22.84 11.40
CA ARG A 17 18.31 23.65 12.61
C ARG A 17 17.83 22.91 13.84
N ASN A 18 16.66 22.28 13.77
CA ASN A 18 16.08 21.48 14.84
C ASN A 18 16.91 20.23 15.13
N LEU A 19 17.47 19.57 14.09
CA LEU A 19 18.42 18.48 14.24
C LEU A 19 19.69 18.94 14.97
N ARG A 20 20.24 20.11 14.60
CA ARG A 20 21.41 20.68 15.27
C ARG A 20 21.09 21.05 16.74
N TYR A 21 19.90 21.57 17.02
CA TYR A 21 19.46 21.82 18.40
C TYR A 21 19.31 20.54 19.20
N ALA A 22 18.73 19.48 18.64
CA ALA A 22 18.60 18.19 19.30
C ALA A 22 19.98 17.60 19.65
N ILE A 23 20.90 17.56 18.69
CA ILE A 23 22.29 17.10 18.90
C ILE A 23 23.01 17.94 19.97
N ARG A 24 22.81 19.26 19.97
CA ARG A 24 23.45 20.16 20.95
C ARG A 24 22.85 20.01 22.35
N SER A 25 21.52 19.87 22.43
CA SER A 25 20.82 19.61 23.69
C SER A 25 21.21 18.27 24.30
N GLU A 26 21.49 17.24 23.50
CA GLU A 26 22.00 15.96 23.98
C GLU A 26 23.46 16.06 24.46
N ALA A 27 24.29 16.86 23.80
CA ALA A 27 25.66 17.14 24.24
C ALA A 27 25.70 17.96 25.56
N GLU A 28 24.77 18.89 25.75
CA GLU A 28 24.58 19.64 26.99
C GLU A 28 23.98 18.79 28.12
N SER A 29 23.01 17.92 27.80
CA SER A 29 22.44 16.93 28.75
C SER A 29 23.51 15.94 29.23
N SER A 30 24.39 15.52 28.34
CA SER A 30 25.51 14.62 28.65
C SER A 30 26.58 15.30 29.50
N ARG A 31 26.80 16.62 29.31
CA ARG A 31 27.69 17.43 30.17
C ARG A 31 27.07 17.79 31.52
N ALA A 32 25.76 18.05 31.59
CA ALA A 32 25.04 18.30 32.83
C ALA A 32 24.96 17.05 33.73
N SER A 33 25.00 15.85 33.13
CA SER A 33 25.10 14.57 33.89
C SER A 33 26.51 14.22 34.38
N ALA A 34 27.54 15.00 34.00
CA ALA A 34 28.92 14.79 34.43
C ALA A 34 29.36 15.72 35.58
N PHE A 35 28.55 16.71 35.94
CA PHE A 35 28.76 17.61 37.08
C PHE A 35 27.50 17.63 37.96
N GLY A 36 27.22 16.51 38.63
CA GLY A 36 26.03 16.35 39.46
C GLY A 36 26.18 15.22 40.46
N ASP A 37 26.81 15.56 41.58
CA ASP A 37 26.71 14.97 42.90
C ASP A 37 27.23 13.54 43.16
N ALA A 38 28.31 13.51 43.93
CA ALA A 38 28.82 12.33 44.61
C ALA A 38 28.02 12.12 45.90
N GLY A 39 27.32 10.99 46.00
CA GLY A 39 26.92 10.42 47.29
C GLY A 39 25.45 10.06 47.40
N ALA A 40 25.13 8.80 47.11
CA ALA A 40 24.32 7.90 47.93
C ALA A 40 23.65 6.82 47.05
N LYS A 41 24.03 5.57 47.29
CA LYS A 41 23.22 4.38 47.00
C LYS A 41 22.27 4.16 48.21
N PRO A 42 21.06 3.57 48.07
CA PRO A 42 20.91 2.22 47.53
C PRO A 42 19.66 1.89 46.70
N ALA A 43 19.81 0.78 45.95
CA ALA A 43 18.79 -0.20 45.55
C ALA A 43 17.50 0.30 44.85
N PHE A 44 17.57 0.44 43.53
CA PHE A 44 16.47 0.02 42.64
C PHE A 44 17.07 -0.38 41.29
N ASP A 45 17.51 -1.64 41.18
CA ASP A 45 17.94 -2.23 39.92
C ASP A 45 16.68 -2.62 39.12
N ARG A 46 16.00 -1.61 38.57
CA ARG A 46 15.03 -1.78 37.49
C ARG A 46 15.63 -1.24 36.21
N MET A 47 16.29 -2.13 35.49
CA MET A 47 16.06 -2.37 34.06
C MET A 47 15.58 -1.13 33.28
N MET A 48 16.52 -0.27 32.89
CA MET A 48 16.30 0.73 31.85
C MET A 48 17.07 0.32 30.59
N PRO A 49 16.39 -0.10 29.52
CA PRO A 49 17.06 -0.60 28.33
C PRO A 49 17.65 0.57 27.53
N ARG A 50 18.93 0.43 27.19
CA ARG A 50 19.67 1.25 26.21
C ARG A 50 18.99 1.34 24.82
N GLY A 51 17.88 0.64 24.59
CA GLY A 51 17.10 0.62 23.35
C GLY A 51 16.19 1.84 23.11
N ARG A 52 15.78 2.61 24.14
CA ARG A 52 14.90 3.78 23.95
C ARG A 52 15.58 4.97 23.26
N ARG A 53 16.91 5.04 23.26
CA ARG A 53 17.64 6.20 22.70
C ARG A 53 17.87 6.09 21.19
N ARG A 54 18.02 4.88 20.66
CA ARG A 54 18.09 4.64 19.20
C ARG A 54 16.73 4.79 18.52
N SER A 55 15.64 4.51 19.23
CA SER A 55 14.28 4.62 18.68
C SER A 55 13.85 6.06 18.39
N HIS A 56 14.36 7.06 19.11
CA HIS A 56 14.01 8.46 18.84
C HIS A 56 14.74 9.02 17.62
N MET A 57 16.02 8.68 17.41
CA MET A 57 16.73 9.03 16.18
C MET A 57 16.16 8.30 14.95
N ALA A 58 15.81 7.01 15.07
CA ALA A 58 15.20 6.27 13.97
C ALA A 58 13.82 6.84 13.59
N ARG A 59 12.97 7.15 14.58
CA ARG A 59 11.65 7.78 14.36
C ARG A 59 11.74 9.18 13.77
N PHE A 60 12.77 9.95 14.13
CA PHE A 60 12.96 11.29 13.59
C PHE A 60 13.48 11.26 12.16
N VAL A 61 14.39 10.33 11.83
CA VAL A 61 14.84 10.09 10.45
C VAL A 61 13.67 9.62 9.59
N ASP A 62 12.85 8.67 10.06
CA ASP A 62 11.67 8.20 9.35
C ASP A 62 10.63 9.32 9.16
N SER A 63 10.43 10.19 10.14
CA SER A 63 9.50 11.33 10.02
C SER A 63 9.97 12.33 8.97
N VAL A 64 11.27 12.64 8.91
CA VAL A 64 11.85 13.55 7.91
C VAL A 64 11.81 12.92 6.51
N PHE A 65 12.06 11.62 6.39
CA PHE A 65 11.89 10.92 5.11
C PHE A 65 10.42 10.85 4.69
N THR A 66 9.49 10.64 5.62
CA THR A 66 8.05 10.56 5.37
C THR A 66 7.46 11.92 4.97
N GLU A 67 7.91 13.02 5.55
CA GLU A 67 7.46 14.37 5.17
C GLU A 67 8.05 14.82 3.83
N VAL A 68 9.30 14.47 3.53
CA VAL A 68 9.91 14.70 2.20
C VAL A 68 9.21 13.84 1.15
N GLU A 69 8.83 12.59 1.47
CA GLU A 69 8.09 11.70 0.57
C GLU A 69 6.63 12.16 0.37
N SER A 70 5.97 12.64 1.42
CA SER A 70 4.60 13.18 1.37
C SER A 70 4.55 14.52 0.61
N GLY A 71 5.56 15.37 0.79
CA GLY A 71 5.73 16.61 0.02
C GLY A 71 6.11 16.35 -1.45
N ALA A 72 6.88 15.30 -1.73
CA ALA A 72 7.16 14.85 -3.09
C ALA A 72 5.91 14.29 -3.78
N LEU A 73 5.04 13.55 -3.06
CA LEU A 73 3.77 13.03 -3.58
C LEU A 73 2.75 14.13 -3.90
N ALA A 74 2.73 15.23 -3.14
CA ALA A 74 1.86 16.37 -3.40
C ALA A 74 2.27 17.20 -4.64
N LEU A 75 3.43 16.93 -5.27
CA LEU A 75 3.98 17.73 -6.37
C LEU A 75 4.22 16.94 -7.69
N VAL A 76 3.81 15.67 -7.79
CA VAL A 76 3.85 14.95 -9.08
C VAL A 76 2.53 15.24 -9.81
N SER A 77 2.43 16.01 -10.89
CA SER A 77 3.36 16.26 -12.01
C SER A 77 3.06 17.63 -12.65
N PRO A 78 4.03 18.33 -13.27
CA PRO A 78 4.58 17.84 -14.53
C PRO A 78 6.10 17.99 -14.68
N ALA A 79 6.65 17.06 -15.46
CA ALA A 79 7.97 17.04 -16.12
C ALA A 79 9.13 16.32 -15.40
N ARG A 80 9.39 15.13 -15.97
CA ARG A 80 10.68 14.42 -16.15
C ARG A 80 11.20 13.54 -15.01
N ASP A 81 11.00 12.23 -15.25
CA ASP A 81 11.92 11.11 -15.04
C ASP A 81 13.13 11.36 -14.13
N ILE A 82 13.13 10.69 -12.96
CA ILE A 82 14.16 9.77 -12.46
C ILE A 82 13.52 9.03 -11.25
N GLY A 83 13.15 7.75 -11.43
CA GLY A 83 12.76 6.83 -10.34
C GLY A 83 11.27 6.45 -10.24
N HIS A 84 10.73 5.78 -11.26
CA HIS A 84 9.48 4.99 -11.26
C HIS A 84 8.41 5.33 -10.19
N SER A 85 7.58 6.34 -10.43
CA SER A 85 6.31 6.45 -9.71
C SER A 85 5.50 5.18 -9.97
N ILE A 86 5.11 4.48 -8.90
CA ILE A 86 4.32 3.26 -9.01
C ILE A 86 2.88 3.69 -9.30
N VAL A 87 2.52 3.65 -10.59
CA VAL A 87 1.14 3.90 -11.03
C VAL A 87 0.27 2.70 -10.68
N PHE A 88 -0.72 2.91 -9.82
CA PHE A 88 -1.82 2.00 -9.48
C PHE A 88 -3.15 2.78 -9.55
N PRO A 89 -4.26 2.15 -9.95
CA PRO A 89 -4.36 0.80 -10.51
C PRO A 89 -3.82 0.70 -11.95
N ARG A 90 -3.54 -0.52 -12.40
CA ARG A 90 -3.22 -0.84 -13.80
C ARG A 90 -4.20 -1.88 -14.32
N PRO A 91 -4.42 -1.95 -15.64
CA PRO A 91 -5.18 -3.04 -16.24
C PRO A 91 -4.57 -4.39 -15.85
N VAL A 92 -5.41 -5.39 -15.60
CA VAL A 92 -5.00 -6.73 -15.14
C VAL A 92 -4.02 -7.40 -16.11
N SER A 93 -4.16 -7.12 -17.40
CA SER A 93 -3.27 -7.63 -18.45
C SER A 93 -1.83 -7.16 -18.29
N ALA A 94 -1.56 -6.05 -17.58
CA ALA A 94 -0.20 -5.59 -17.31
C ALA A 94 0.60 -6.53 -16.40
N TYR A 95 -0.06 -7.40 -15.64
CA TYR A 95 0.56 -8.26 -14.64
C TYR A 95 0.78 -9.71 -15.10
N PHE A 96 0.00 -10.16 -16.08
CA PHE A 96 -0.02 -11.54 -16.55
C PHE A 96 0.41 -11.67 -18.02
N ARG A 97 1.18 -10.70 -18.54
CA ARG A 97 1.70 -10.78 -19.91
C ARG A 97 2.61 -12.01 -20.07
N PRO A 98 2.27 -12.95 -20.95
CA PRO A 98 3.19 -14.00 -21.32
C PRO A 98 4.32 -13.43 -22.17
N GLY A 99 5.52 -13.92 -21.96
CA GLY A 99 6.72 -13.48 -22.66
C GLY A 99 7.87 -14.44 -22.42
N ASP A 100 9.05 -14.09 -22.92
CA ASP A 100 10.27 -14.76 -22.50
C ASP A 100 10.48 -14.65 -20.97
N ALA A 101 11.38 -15.47 -20.43
CA ALA A 101 11.63 -15.53 -18.99
C ALA A 101 11.96 -14.15 -18.38
N ALA A 102 12.62 -13.27 -19.13
CA ALA A 102 12.97 -11.92 -18.65
C ALA A 102 11.75 -10.99 -18.55
N ARG A 103 10.80 -11.09 -19.50
CA ARG A 103 9.54 -10.34 -19.45
C ARG A 103 8.63 -10.85 -18.34
N ASP A 104 8.60 -12.16 -18.11
CA ASP A 104 7.81 -12.75 -17.03
C ASP A 104 8.35 -12.32 -15.66
N GLU A 105 9.66 -12.36 -15.45
CA GLU A 105 10.32 -11.86 -14.23
C GLU A 105 10.05 -10.36 -14.00
N ALA A 106 10.05 -9.56 -15.07
CA ALA A 106 9.70 -8.14 -14.97
C ALA A 106 8.22 -7.93 -14.61
N ALA A 107 7.30 -8.74 -15.15
CA ALA A 107 5.88 -8.69 -14.83
C ALA A 107 5.60 -9.15 -13.39
N GLU A 108 6.30 -10.17 -12.91
CA GLU A 108 6.24 -10.63 -11.52
C GLU A 108 6.69 -9.52 -10.55
N ARG A 109 7.85 -8.91 -10.81
CA ARG A 109 8.35 -7.79 -9.99
C ARG A 109 7.40 -6.59 -10.01
N LEU A 110 6.85 -6.27 -11.18
CA LEU A 110 5.85 -5.21 -11.31
C LEU A 110 4.61 -5.54 -10.48
N PHE A 111 4.10 -6.76 -10.58
CA PHE A 111 2.94 -7.23 -9.81
C PHE A 111 3.19 -7.11 -8.30
N ALA A 112 4.26 -7.71 -7.81
CA ALA A 112 4.59 -7.76 -6.39
C ALA A 112 4.75 -6.35 -5.81
N ARG A 113 5.57 -5.52 -6.47
CA ARG A 113 5.82 -4.14 -6.07
C ARG A 113 4.55 -3.30 -6.10
N THR A 114 3.80 -3.32 -7.21
CA THR A 114 2.60 -2.48 -7.35
C THR A 114 1.54 -2.82 -6.29
N HIS A 115 1.28 -4.10 -6.04
CA HIS A 115 0.28 -4.49 -5.04
C HIS A 115 0.76 -4.28 -3.60
N TYR A 116 2.06 -4.46 -3.32
CA TYR A 116 2.65 -4.11 -2.03
C TYR A 116 2.45 -2.63 -1.71
N HIS A 117 2.80 -1.76 -2.66
CA HIS A 117 2.67 -0.31 -2.47
C HIS A 117 1.20 0.14 -2.42
N ALA A 118 0.30 -0.47 -3.21
CA ALA A 118 -1.13 -0.19 -3.16
C ALA A 118 -1.74 -0.54 -1.80
N VAL A 119 -1.45 -1.73 -1.25
CA VAL A 119 -1.96 -2.14 0.07
C VAL A 119 -1.39 -1.26 1.17
N LYS A 120 -0.10 -0.89 1.07
CA LYS A 120 0.57 -0.01 2.03
C LYS A 120 -0.03 1.40 2.01
N ALA A 121 -0.31 1.94 0.83
CA ALA A 121 -0.96 3.24 0.67
C ALA A 121 -2.37 3.24 1.24
N LEU A 122 -3.15 2.19 0.96
CA LEU A 122 -4.50 2.01 1.50
C LEU A 122 -4.50 1.91 3.03
N LEU A 123 -3.59 1.15 3.62
CA LEU A 123 -3.51 1.06 5.09
C LEU A 123 -3.07 2.38 5.72
N ARG A 124 -2.14 3.09 5.09
CA ARG A 124 -1.68 4.41 5.55
C ARG A 124 -2.78 5.47 5.49
N SER A 125 -3.71 5.40 4.53
CA SER A 125 -4.85 6.34 4.50
C SER A 125 -5.77 6.20 5.71
N PHE A 126 -5.71 5.07 6.42
CA PHE A 126 -6.39 4.85 7.70
C PHE A 126 -5.53 5.18 8.94
N GLY A 127 -4.36 5.80 8.75
CA GLY A 127 -3.40 6.10 9.84
C GLY A 127 -2.54 4.90 10.27
N LEU A 128 -2.66 3.75 9.61
CA LEU A 128 -1.89 2.57 9.96
C LEU A 128 -0.49 2.67 9.35
N ASN A 129 0.51 2.94 10.19
CA ASN A 129 1.89 3.16 9.73
C ASN A 129 2.81 1.97 10.00
N ASN A 130 2.49 1.14 11.01
CA ASN A 130 3.27 -0.04 11.36
C ASN A 130 2.51 -1.30 10.91
N MET A 131 2.99 -1.92 9.83
CA MET A 131 2.39 -3.11 9.24
C MET A 131 3.47 -4.05 8.70
N LEU A 132 3.21 -5.36 8.77
CA LEU A 132 4.05 -6.39 8.18
C LEU A 132 3.35 -6.98 6.96
N ILE A 133 3.89 -6.71 5.77
CA ILE A 133 3.37 -7.23 4.50
C ILE A 133 4.46 -8.05 3.81
N PHE A 134 4.14 -9.28 3.44
CA PHE A 134 5.04 -10.20 2.76
C PHE A 134 4.91 -10.10 1.25
N GLU A 135 5.85 -9.43 0.60
CA GLU A 135 5.89 -9.27 -0.87
C GLU A 135 6.00 -10.62 -1.60
N HIS A 136 6.76 -11.58 -1.07
CA HIS A 136 6.84 -12.92 -1.64
C HIS A 136 5.48 -13.67 -1.62
N ALA A 137 4.58 -13.35 -0.69
CA ALA A 137 3.24 -13.93 -0.67
C ALA A 137 2.37 -13.32 -1.78
N ILE A 138 2.58 -12.05 -2.10
CA ILE A 138 1.98 -11.39 -3.27
C ILE A 138 2.48 -12.09 -4.54
N GLY A 139 3.79 -12.29 -4.72
CA GLY A 139 4.35 -13.05 -5.85
C GLY A 139 3.70 -14.44 -6.02
N ARG A 140 3.64 -15.24 -4.95
CA ARG A 140 2.98 -16.56 -4.99
C ARG A 140 1.49 -16.51 -5.39
N ALA A 141 0.78 -15.44 -5.05
CA ALA A 141 -0.62 -15.28 -5.47
C ALA A 141 -0.73 -15.16 -7.00
N ARG A 142 0.20 -14.44 -7.63
CA ARG A 142 0.29 -14.35 -9.10
C ARG A 142 0.50 -15.72 -9.72
N ASP A 143 1.47 -16.48 -9.23
CA ASP A 143 1.80 -17.80 -9.76
C ASP A 143 0.62 -18.77 -9.64
N ALA A 144 -0.11 -18.69 -8.53
CA ALA A 144 -1.33 -19.46 -8.32
C ALA A 144 -2.42 -19.09 -9.34
N VAL A 145 -2.59 -17.82 -9.68
CA VAL A 145 -3.54 -17.37 -10.70
C VAL A 145 -3.10 -17.83 -12.09
N LEU A 146 -1.81 -17.67 -12.43
CA LEU A 146 -1.25 -18.17 -13.71
C LEU A 146 -1.50 -19.67 -13.90
N THR A 147 -1.36 -20.44 -12.83
CA THR A 147 -1.55 -21.90 -12.88
C THR A 147 -3.04 -22.28 -12.94
N ARG A 148 -3.86 -21.71 -12.05
CA ARG A 148 -5.27 -22.13 -11.87
C ARG A 148 -6.23 -21.51 -12.89
N GLN A 149 -5.84 -20.38 -13.48
CA GLN A 149 -6.67 -19.61 -14.41
C GLN A 149 -5.96 -19.45 -15.76
N ALA A 150 -5.13 -20.42 -16.15
CA ALA A 150 -4.30 -20.35 -17.35
C ALA A 150 -5.10 -19.98 -18.61
N ASP A 151 -6.25 -20.64 -18.83
CA ASP A 151 -7.12 -20.37 -19.98
C ASP A 151 -7.69 -18.95 -19.97
N LEU A 152 -8.07 -18.45 -18.80
CA LEU A 152 -8.61 -17.10 -18.62
C LEU A 152 -7.51 -16.04 -18.82
N VAL A 153 -6.32 -16.30 -18.29
CA VAL A 153 -5.13 -15.47 -18.52
C VAL A 153 -4.81 -15.41 -20.01
N ALA A 154 -4.79 -16.55 -20.71
CA ALA A 154 -4.56 -16.60 -22.14
C ALA A 154 -5.63 -15.83 -22.92
N SER A 155 -6.92 -15.96 -22.56
CA SER A 155 -8.01 -15.20 -23.18
C SER A 155 -7.80 -13.69 -23.02
N VAL A 156 -7.59 -13.22 -21.78
CA VAL A 156 -7.53 -11.79 -21.46
C VAL A 156 -6.21 -11.13 -21.88
N CYS A 157 -5.08 -11.83 -21.75
CA CYS A 157 -3.74 -11.23 -21.87
C CYS A 157 -3.08 -11.47 -23.21
N GLU A 158 -3.35 -12.60 -23.88
CA GLU A 158 -2.81 -12.91 -25.21
C GLU A 158 -3.73 -12.44 -26.33
N ARG A 159 -5.05 -12.46 -26.08
CA ARG A 159 -6.08 -12.09 -27.05
C ARG A 159 -6.95 -10.94 -26.53
N PRO A 160 -6.37 -9.81 -26.10
CA PRO A 160 -7.10 -8.73 -25.41
C PRO A 160 -8.24 -8.13 -26.25
N MET A 161 -8.13 -8.17 -27.59
CA MET A 161 -9.17 -7.68 -28.51
C MET A 161 -10.40 -8.59 -28.62
N LEU A 162 -10.26 -9.87 -28.23
CA LEU A 162 -11.35 -10.85 -28.23
C LEU A 162 -11.93 -11.03 -26.83
N ALA A 163 -11.17 -10.65 -25.80
CA ALA A 163 -11.61 -10.78 -24.42
C ALA A 163 -12.80 -9.85 -24.13
N GLY A 164 -13.87 -10.43 -23.61
CA GLY A 164 -15.02 -9.67 -23.15
C GLY A 164 -14.75 -8.94 -21.83
N GLU A 165 -15.58 -7.97 -21.49
CA GLU A 165 -15.55 -7.30 -20.19
C GLU A 165 -15.67 -8.32 -19.04
N ALA A 166 -16.62 -9.26 -19.14
CA ALA A 166 -16.85 -10.30 -18.14
C ALA A 166 -15.60 -11.16 -17.85
N GLU A 167 -14.79 -11.48 -18.86
CA GLU A 167 -13.54 -12.23 -18.65
C GLU A 167 -12.49 -11.40 -17.93
N ARG A 168 -12.39 -10.10 -18.25
CA ARG A 168 -11.50 -9.17 -17.54
C ARG A 168 -11.89 -9.04 -16.08
N VAL A 169 -13.17 -8.84 -15.79
CA VAL A 169 -13.70 -8.78 -14.41
C VAL A 169 -13.44 -10.09 -13.67
N ARG A 170 -13.66 -11.24 -14.32
CA ARG A 170 -13.36 -12.54 -13.73
C ARG A 170 -11.89 -12.72 -13.38
N LEU A 171 -10.98 -12.26 -14.23
CA LEU A 171 -9.54 -12.34 -13.94
C LEU A 171 -9.15 -11.42 -12.78
N CYS A 172 -9.75 -10.23 -12.67
CA CYS A 172 -9.57 -9.34 -11.52
C CYS A 172 -10.10 -9.97 -10.22
N ALA A 173 -11.25 -10.64 -10.27
CA ALA A 173 -11.78 -11.39 -9.13
C ALA A 173 -10.85 -12.56 -8.74
N ALA A 174 -10.30 -13.29 -9.72
CA ALA A 174 -9.33 -14.34 -9.46
C ALA A 174 -8.03 -13.82 -8.82
N LEU A 175 -7.55 -12.66 -9.27
CA LEU A 175 -6.41 -11.96 -8.66
C LEU A 175 -6.69 -11.61 -7.20
N ALA A 176 -7.86 -11.04 -6.91
CA ALA A 176 -8.26 -10.71 -5.53
C ALA A 176 -8.31 -11.97 -4.66
N CYS A 177 -8.97 -13.03 -5.12
CA CYS A 177 -9.05 -14.32 -4.41
C CYS A 177 -7.65 -14.91 -4.15
N GLY A 178 -6.76 -14.87 -5.13
CA GLY A 178 -5.39 -15.34 -4.99
C GLY A 178 -4.62 -14.57 -3.91
N LEU A 179 -4.75 -13.24 -3.88
CA LEU A 179 -4.12 -12.39 -2.87
C LEU A 179 -4.70 -12.61 -1.48
N VAL A 180 -6.02 -12.74 -1.35
CA VAL A 180 -6.68 -13.07 -0.07
C VAL A 180 -6.18 -14.41 0.45
N ALA A 181 -6.13 -15.44 -0.40
CA ALA A 181 -5.67 -16.78 -0.02
C ALA A 181 -4.19 -16.80 0.40
N ALA A 182 -3.34 -15.99 -0.23
CA ALA A 182 -1.92 -15.91 0.12
C ALA A 182 -1.66 -15.21 1.48
N ARG A 183 -2.64 -14.46 1.98
CA ARG A 183 -2.59 -13.63 3.20
C ARG A 183 -1.29 -12.80 3.34
N PRO A 184 -0.94 -11.90 2.41
CA PRO A 184 0.26 -11.07 2.49
C PRO A 184 0.37 -10.20 3.74
N ILE A 185 -0.74 -9.67 4.25
CA ILE A 185 -0.74 -8.86 5.46
C ILE A 185 -0.71 -9.80 6.66
N LYS A 186 0.38 -9.76 7.43
CA LYS A 186 0.62 -10.64 8.59
C LYS A 186 0.28 -9.96 9.90
N GLU A 187 0.67 -8.70 10.03
CA GLU A 187 0.48 -7.93 11.26
C GLU A 187 0.14 -6.48 10.90
N ILE A 188 -0.76 -5.89 11.70
CA ILE A 188 -1.10 -4.48 11.65
C ILE A 188 -1.17 -4.00 13.10
N ASP A 189 -0.45 -2.93 13.39
CA ASP A 189 -0.59 -2.22 14.67
C ASP A 189 -1.81 -1.29 14.62
N LEU A 190 -2.87 -1.66 15.33
CA LEU A 190 -4.10 -0.87 15.40
C LEU A 190 -4.06 0.21 16.49
N SER A 191 -3.01 0.27 17.31
CA SER A 191 -2.94 1.18 18.47
C SER A 191 -2.84 2.65 18.10
N MET A 192 -2.43 2.94 16.86
CA MET A 192 -2.18 4.28 16.33
C MET A 192 -3.17 4.67 15.23
N ALA A 193 -4.34 4.04 15.17
CA ALA A 193 -5.35 4.40 14.18
C ALA A 193 -5.98 5.76 14.53
N ASP A 194 -5.75 6.75 13.67
CA ASP A 194 -6.25 8.12 13.85
C ASP A 194 -7.74 8.27 13.48
N ALA A 195 -8.32 7.28 12.79
CA ALA A 195 -9.71 7.29 12.31
C ALA A 195 -10.48 6.04 12.77
N ALA A 196 -11.82 6.13 12.76
CA ALA A 196 -12.68 4.96 12.91
C ALA A 196 -12.44 4.01 11.73
N LEU A 197 -11.74 2.91 12.00
CA LEU A 197 -11.38 1.94 10.96
C LEU A 197 -12.63 1.25 10.40
N PRO A 198 -12.65 0.96 9.07
CA PRO A 198 -13.67 0.12 8.46
C PRO A 198 -13.85 -1.19 9.23
N ARG A 199 -15.11 -1.59 9.47
CA ARG A 199 -15.40 -2.85 10.19
C ARG A 199 -14.80 -4.06 9.47
N GLY A 200 -14.85 -4.05 8.14
CA GLY A 200 -14.27 -5.11 7.32
C GLY A 200 -12.74 -5.20 7.44
N LEU A 201 -12.08 -4.04 7.54
CA LEU A 201 -10.62 -3.98 7.76
C LEU A 201 -10.25 -4.60 9.11
N LEU A 202 -11.03 -4.35 10.16
CA LEU A 202 -10.83 -4.96 11.49
C LEU A 202 -11.09 -6.47 11.48
N ALA A 203 -12.13 -6.92 10.76
CA ALA A 203 -12.52 -8.32 10.71
C ALA A 203 -11.54 -9.17 9.89
N SER A 204 -11.16 -8.71 8.70
CA SER A 204 -10.23 -9.42 7.82
C SER A 204 -9.46 -8.44 6.93
N PRO A 205 -8.26 -7.99 7.35
CA PRO A 205 -7.49 -7.02 6.58
C PRO A 205 -7.12 -7.49 5.18
N ASN A 206 -6.82 -8.78 5.03
CA ASN A 206 -6.51 -9.33 3.71
C ASN A 206 -7.76 -9.33 2.81
N ALA A 207 -8.92 -9.78 3.29
CA ALA A 207 -10.15 -9.76 2.50
C ALA A 207 -10.53 -8.33 2.09
N TYR A 208 -10.50 -7.40 3.06
CA TYR A 208 -10.84 -6.00 2.81
C TYR A 208 -9.91 -5.36 1.79
N CYS A 209 -8.60 -5.34 2.06
CA CYS A 209 -7.66 -4.63 1.20
C CYS A 209 -7.58 -5.24 -0.21
N PHE A 210 -7.65 -6.57 -0.34
CA PHE A 210 -7.55 -7.20 -1.66
C PHE A 210 -8.86 -7.24 -2.43
N ALA A 211 -10.02 -7.09 -1.77
CA ALA A 211 -11.27 -6.74 -2.44
C ALA A 211 -11.19 -5.33 -3.06
N VAL A 212 -10.71 -4.34 -2.30
CA VAL A 212 -10.50 -2.96 -2.79
C VAL A 212 -9.54 -2.92 -3.97
N ILE A 213 -8.38 -3.59 -3.84
CA ILE A 213 -7.37 -3.64 -4.90
C ILE A 213 -7.92 -4.37 -6.12
N GLY A 214 -8.61 -5.51 -5.94
CA GLY A 214 -9.21 -6.25 -7.03
C GLY A 214 -10.24 -5.44 -7.82
N LEU A 215 -11.11 -4.71 -7.11
CA LEU A 215 -12.10 -3.83 -7.72
C LEU A 215 -11.43 -2.64 -8.44
N SER A 216 -10.40 -2.04 -7.83
CA SER A 216 -9.62 -0.97 -8.47
C SER A 216 -8.96 -1.44 -9.77
N THR A 217 -8.41 -2.65 -9.78
CA THR A 217 -7.85 -3.28 -10.98
C THR A 217 -8.94 -3.62 -11.99
N ALA A 218 -10.15 -3.98 -11.56
CA ALA A 218 -11.29 -4.21 -12.44
C ALA A 218 -11.70 -2.93 -13.18
N ILE A 219 -11.84 -1.81 -12.46
CA ILE A 219 -12.10 -0.47 -13.05
C ILE A 219 -11.04 -0.16 -14.12
N ALA A 220 -9.76 -0.29 -13.77
CA ALA A 220 -8.67 -0.03 -14.71
C ALA A 220 -8.60 -1.01 -15.90
N SER A 221 -9.33 -2.13 -15.85
CA SER A 221 -9.34 -3.15 -16.90
C SER A 221 -10.57 -3.07 -17.81
N THR A 222 -11.65 -2.43 -17.38
CA THR A 222 -12.92 -2.39 -18.13
C THR A 222 -13.18 -1.05 -18.81
N HIS A 223 -12.65 0.05 -18.28
CA HIS A 223 -12.85 1.39 -18.85
C HIS A 223 -11.76 1.76 -19.87
N GLU A 224 -12.10 2.64 -20.80
CA GLU A 224 -11.14 3.18 -21.76
C GLU A 224 -10.12 4.08 -21.06
N GLN A 225 -8.83 3.94 -21.43
CA GLN A 225 -7.74 4.68 -20.75
C GLN A 225 -7.87 6.20 -20.83
N ALA A 226 -8.61 6.73 -21.80
CA ALA A 226 -8.83 8.17 -21.94
C ALA A 226 -9.85 8.75 -20.94
N GLU A 227 -10.68 7.89 -20.35
CA GLU A 227 -11.78 8.29 -19.44
C GLU A 227 -11.46 7.98 -17.97
N LEU A 228 -10.38 7.24 -17.70
CA LEU A 228 -10.02 6.85 -16.35
C LEU A 228 -9.56 8.06 -15.52
N PRO A 229 -10.13 8.26 -14.32
CA PRO A 229 -9.68 9.30 -13.41
C PRO A 229 -8.29 8.98 -12.82
N ALA A 230 -7.79 9.89 -11.96
CA ALA A 230 -6.55 9.65 -11.25
C ALA A 230 -6.62 8.36 -10.43
N GLY A 231 -5.49 7.63 -10.33
CA GLY A 231 -5.47 6.33 -9.66
C GLY A 231 -5.86 6.36 -8.17
N SER A 232 -5.66 7.50 -7.50
CA SER A 232 -6.15 7.73 -6.13
C SER A 232 -7.67 7.78 -6.07
N GLU A 233 -8.33 8.42 -7.03
CA GLU A 233 -9.80 8.51 -7.10
C GLU A 233 -10.43 7.13 -7.37
N ILE A 234 -9.77 6.31 -8.20
CA ILE A 234 -10.20 4.92 -8.42
C ILE A 234 -10.11 4.12 -7.12
N LEU A 235 -8.98 4.21 -6.41
CA LEU A 235 -8.76 3.50 -5.16
C LEU A 235 -9.74 3.95 -4.06
N GLU A 236 -10.01 5.25 -3.96
CA GLU A 236 -10.99 5.83 -3.03
C GLU A 236 -12.42 5.36 -3.34
N SER A 237 -12.80 5.36 -4.62
CA SER A 237 -14.13 4.89 -5.07
C SER A 237 -14.32 3.40 -4.78
N ALA A 238 -13.33 2.58 -5.11
CA ALA A 238 -13.34 1.15 -4.80
C ALA A 238 -13.39 0.89 -3.28
N ASN A 239 -12.64 1.67 -2.50
CA ASN A 239 -12.66 1.58 -1.04
C ASN A 239 -14.03 1.89 -0.45
N ALA A 240 -14.69 2.96 -0.91
CA ALA A 240 -16.03 3.34 -0.45
C ALA A 240 -17.06 2.23 -0.75
N VAL A 241 -17.02 1.65 -1.95
CA VAL A 241 -17.94 0.55 -2.31
C VAL A 241 -17.69 -0.69 -1.46
N VAL A 242 -16.44 -1.10 -1.30
CA VAL A 242 -16.09 -2.29 -0.50
C VAL A 242 -16.43 -2.08 0.96
N ASP A 243 -16.21 -0.89 1.54
CA ASP A 243 -16.58 -0.61 2.94
C ASP A 243 -18.08 -0.81 3.17
N VAL A 244 -18.91 -0.18 2.33
CA VAL A 244 -20.37 -0.26 2.43
C VAL A 244 -20.89 -1.68 2.20
N ARG A 245 -20.26 -2.44 1.29
CA ARG A 245 -20.71 -3.77 0.87
C ARG A 245 -19.87 -4.92 1.43
N PHE A 246 -19.02 -4.67 2.43
CA PHE A 246 -17.96 -5.62 2.81
C PHE A 246 -18.51 -7.02 3.11
N GLU A 247 -19.64 -7.13 3.81
CA GLU A 247 -20.27 -8.41 4.14
C GLU A 247 -20.58 -9.26 2.88
N ARG A 248 -21.01 -8.63 1.78
CA ARG A 248 -21.26 -9.33 0.50
C ARG A 248 -19.96 -9.81 -0.13
N PHE A 249 -18.92 -8.97 -0.14
CA PHE A 249 -17.60 -9.34 -0.64
C PHE A 249 -16.96 -10.45 0.20
N ALA A 250 -17.09 -10.38 1.53
CA ALA A 250 -16.62 -11.41 2.46
C ALA A 250 -17.35 -12.74 2.22
N THR A 251 -18.68 -12.71 2.10
CA THR A 251 -19.48 -13.90 1.76
C THR A 251 -19.07 -14.50 0.42
N ALA A 252 -18.84 -13.66 -0.60
CA ALA A 252 -18.37 -14.12 -1.90
C ALA A 252 -16.97 -14.76 -1.83
N LEU A 253 -16.06 -14.21 -1.02
CA LEU A 253 -14.72 -14.77 -0.81
C LEU A 253 -14.72 -16.11 -0.07
N GLU A 254 -15.78 -16.41 0.69
CA GLU A 254 -15.97 -17.67 1.43
C GLU A 254 -16.83 -18.70 0.69
N ALA A 255 -17.35 -18.37 -0.50
CA ALA A 255 -18.17 -19.27 -1.30
C ALA A 255 -17.42 -20.51 -1.79
N GLU A 256 -18.15 -21.52 -2.28
CA GLU A 256 -17.55 -22.73 -2.86
C GLU A 256 -16.72 -22.42 -4.13
N ASP A 257 -17.19 -21.47 -4.95
CA ASP A 257 -16.42 -20.85 -6.03
C ASP A 257 -16.26 -19.35 -5.76
N PRO A 258 -15.21 -18.94 -5.02
CA PRO A 258 -14.98 -17.55 -4.68
C PRO A 258 -14.76 -16.66 -5.90
N VAL A 259 -14.16 -17.20 -6.97
CA VAL A 259 -13.87 -16.44 -8.18
C VAL A 259 -15.18 -16.09 -8.88
N ALA A 260 -16.08 -17.06 -9.08
CA ALA A 260 -17.38 -16.80 -9.70
C ALA A 260 -18.23 -15.85 -8.85
N ALA A 261 -18.31 -16.08 -7.53
CA ALA A 261 -19.11 -15.24 -6.64
C ALA A 261 -18.59 -13.79 -6.61
N LEU A 262 -17.27 -13.59 -6.48
CA LEU A 262 -16.69 -12.25 -6.45
C LEU A 262 -16.78 -11.55 -7.81
N THR A 263 -16.76 -12.29 -8.92
CA THR A 263 -17.00 -11.74 -10.26
C THR A 263 -18.39 -11.10 -10.35
N VAL A 264 -19.42 -11.74 -9.77
CA VAL A 264 -20.78 -11.18 -9.74
C VAL A 264 -20.82 -9.89 -8.93
N GLU A 265 -20.20 -9.86 -7.75
CA GLU A 265 -20.15 -8.65 -6.92
C GLU A 265 -19.42 -7.51 -7.61
N PHE A 266 -18.31 -7.78 -8.31
CA PHE A 266 -17.59 -6.76 -9.09
C PHE A 266 -18.45 -6.26 -10.25
N ALA A 267 -19.04 -7.15 -11.05
CA ALA A 267 -19.86 -6.78 -12.20
C ALA A 267 -21.10 -5.97 -11.81
N GLU A 268 -21.66 -6.18 -10.61
CA GLU A 268 -22.80 -5.41 -10.13
C GLU A 268 -22.45 -3.95 -9.82
N VAL A 269 -21.24 -3.67 -9.34
CA VAL A 269 -20.83 -2.32 -8.90
C VAL A 269 -20.10 -1.51 -9.98
N LEU A 270 -19.42 -2.19 -10.91
CA LEU A 270 -18.61 -1.54 -11.95
C LEU A 270 -19.37 -0.48 -12.76
N PRO A 271 -20.63 -0.65 -13.19
CA PRO A 271 -21.35 0.37 -13.95
C PRO A 271 -21.56 1.71 -13.21
N PHE A 272 -21.34 1.74 -11.90
CA PHE A 272 -21.50 2.93 -11.05
C PHE A 272 -20.16 3.53 -10.59
N LEU A 273 -19.06 2.95 -11.05
CA LEU A 273 -17.70 3.35 -10.73
C LEU A 273 -17.10 4.10 -11.93
N PRO A 274 -16.14 5.01 -11.68
CA PRO A 274 -15.63 5.91 -12.70
C PRO A 274 -14.74 5.19 -13.74
#